data_AF-A0A9R0WGA9-F1
#
_entry.id   AF-A0A9R0WGA9-F1
#
_cell.length_a   1.000
_cell.length_b   1.000
_cell.length_c   1.000
_cell.angle_alpha   90.00
_cell.angle_beta   90.00
_cell.angle_gamma   90.00
#
_symmetry.space_group_name_H-M   'P 1'
#
loop_
_entity.id
_entity.type
_entity.pdbx_description
1 polymer ?
#
loop_
_entity_poly.entity_id
_entity_poly.type
_entity_poly.pdbx_seq_one_letter_code
_entity_poly.pdbx_strand_id
1 'polypeptide(L)'
;MAIQHLLLIVFMASILQAATSDTAYDLLAKNNFLRALLPLGVKSYVNHDGGAVEVTLPASCDFNVTVAGGSHKIRFDSIVSGVIQPGSITQLGRRQDPV
;
A
#
# COMPACT_ATOMS: atom_id res chain seq x y z
N MET A 1 18.52 -38.12 8.69
CA MET A 1 18.68 -37.35 7.43
C MET A 1 17.38 -36.62 7.03
N ALA A 2 16.20 -37.26 7.04
CA ALA A 2 14.93 -36.62 6.65
C ALA A 2 14.55 -35.37 7.48
N ILE A 3 14.80 -35.38 8.79
CA ILE A 3 14.46 -34.26 9.69
C ILE A 3 15.29 -33.01 9.39
N GLN A 4 16.57 -33.17 9.04
CA GLN A 4 17.45 -32.04 8.70
C GLN A 4 17.07 -31.40 7.37
N HIS A 5 16.67 -32.20 6.38
CA HIS A 5 16.12 -31.67 5.13
C HIS A 5 14.79 -30.95 5.36
N LEU A 6 13.92 -31.46 6.23
CA LEU A 6 12.66 -30.80 6.57
C LEU A 6 12.90 -29.43 7.22
N LEU A 7 13.84 -29.34 8.18
CA LEU A 7 14.19 -28.07 8.83
C LEU A 7 14.78 -27.06 7.84
N LEU A 8 15.64 -27.51 6.92
CA LEU A 8 16.18 -26.65 5.85
C LEU A 8 15.08 -26.14 4.91
N ILE A 9 14.11 -26.98 4.55
CA ILE A 9 12.98 -26.57 3.71
C ILE A 9 12.13 -25.52 4.41
N VAL A 10 11.79 -25.73 5.69
CA VAL A 10 11.00 -24.75 6.48
C VAL A 10 11.77 -23.43 6.64
N PHE A 11 13.07 -23.49 6.88
CA PHE A 11 13.92 -22.31 7.01
C PHE A 11 13.98 -21.51 5.70
N MET A 12 14.22 -22.17 4.57
CA MET A 12 14.26 -21.53 3.26
C MET A 12 12.90 -20.95 2.84
N ALA A 13 11.80 -21.66 3.14
CA ALA A 13 10.45 -21.16 2.88
C ALA A 13 10.13 -19.89 3.71
N SER A 14 10.59 -19.84 4.96
CA SER A 14 10.41 -18.67 5.84
C SER A 14 11.18 -17.45 5.34
N ILE A 15 12.41 -17.64 4.85
CA ILE A 15 13.23 -16.57 4.26
C ILE A 15 12.57 -16.04 2.97
N LEU A 16 12.06 -16.93 2.12
CA LEU A 16 11.39 -16.56 0.88
C LEU A 16 10.12 -15.73 1.16
N GLN A 17 9.30 -16.15 2.12
CA GLN A 17 8.09 -15.43 2.54
C GLN A 17 8.38 -14.03 3.07
N ALA A 18 9.45 -13.87 3.86
CA ALA A 18 9.86 -12.57 4.41
C ALA A 18 10.39 -11.61 3.33
N ALA A 19 11.06 -12.14 2.30
CA ALA A 19 11.54 -11.34 1.16
C ALA A 19 10.41 -10.87 0.23
N THR A 20 9.25 -11.53 0.26
CA THR A 20 8.07 -11.19 -0.56
C THR A 20 7.01 -10.38 0.19
N SER A 21 7.35 -9.68 1.28
CA SER A 21 6.38 -8.77 1.89
C SER A 21 6.10 -7.63 0.91
N ASP A 22 5.02 -7.77 0.15
CA ASP A 22 4.52 -6.73 -0.74
C ASP A 22 4.44 -5.43 0.05
N THR A 23 4.84 -4.34 -0.59
CA THR A 23 4.61 -3.00 -0.05
C THR A 23 3.29 -2.44 -0.59
N ALA A 24 2.79 -1.36 0.01
CA ALA A 24 1.67 -0.60 -0.57
C ALA A 24 1.97 -0.14 -2.02
N TYR A 25 3.23 0.09 -2.34
CA TYR A 25 3.65 0.45 -3.70
C TYR A 25 3.59 -0.73 -4.66
N ASP A 26 3.87 -1.95 -4.20
CA ASP A 26 3.74 -3.16 -5.01
C ASP A 26 2.27 -3.48 -5.28
N LEU A 27 1.38 -3.24 -4.31
CA LEU A 27 -0.06 -3.33 -4.50
C LEU A 27 -0.56 -2.39 -5.61
N LEU A 28 -0.07 -1.15 -5.64
CA LEU A 28 -0.36 -0.21 -6.72
C LEU A 28 0.12 -0.75 -8.07
N ALA A 29 1.39 -1.17 -8.14
CA ALA A 29 1.97 -1.68 -9.37
C ALA A 29 1.22 -2.90 -9.91
N LYS A 30 0.82 -3.85 -9.04
CA LYS A 30 0.03 -5.03 -9.40
C LYS A 30 -1.36 -4.69 -9.95
N ASN A 31 -1.90 -3.52 -9.59
CA ASN A 31 -3.21 -3.03 -10.07
C ASN A 31 -3.08 -1.99 -11.20
N ASN A 32 -1.93 -1.94 -11.88
CA ASN A 32 -1.64 -1.03 -13.00
C ASN A 32 -1.57 0.46 -12.61
N PHE A 33 -1.17 0.77 -11.39
CA PHE A 33 -0.94 2.13 -10.93
C PHE A 33 0.54 2.47 -10.79
N LEU A 34 0.83 3.77 -10.96
CA LEU A 34 2.15 4.31 -10.64
C LEU A 34 2.38 4.23 -9.12
N ARG A 35 3.55 3.74 -8.72
CA ARG A 35 3.99 3.71 -7.32
C ARG A 35 3.97 5.11 -6.67
N ALA A 36 4.20 6.15 -7.47
CA ALA A 36 4.22 7.54 -7.04
C ALA A 36 2.83 8.11 -6.64
N LEU A 37 1.76 7.33 -6.78
CA LEU A 37 0.42 7.75 -6.34
C LEU A 37 0.33 7.86 -4.81
N LEU A 38 1.16 7.11 -4.07
CA LEU A 38 1.34 7.25 -2.64
C LEU A 38 2.63 8.02 -2.35
N PRO A 39 2.64 8.90 -1.33
CA PRO A 39 3.86 9.54 -0.88
C PRO A 39 4.85 8.50 -0.33
N LEU A 40 6.14 8.78 -0.51
CA LEU A 40 7.20 7.94 0.05
C LEU A 40 7.14 7.91 1.58
N GLY A 41 7.50 6.77 2.16
CA GLY A 41 7.58 6.59 3.61
C GLY A 41 6.37 5.92 4.26
N VAL A 42 5.46 5.30 3.49
CA VAL A 42 4.40 4.42 4.01
C VAL A 42 4.95 3.50 5.12
N LYS A 43 4.30 3.54 6.29
CA LYS A 43 4.68 2.79 7.48
C LYS A 43 4.08 1.38 7.50
N SER A 44 2.83 1.29 7.11
CA SER A 44 2.11 0.03 7.02
C SER A 44 0.96 0.18 6.03
N TYR A 45 0.45 -0.96 5.57
CA TYR A 45 -0.81 -1.01 4.85
C TYR A 45 -1.56 -2.29 5.22
N VAL A 46 -2.87 -2.24 5.08
CA VAL A 46 -3.77 -3.38 5.19
C VAL A 46 -4.48 -3.52 3.85
N ASN A 47 -4.49 -4.73 3.30
CA ASN A 47 -5.28 -5.08 2.13
C ASN A 47 -6.35 -6.08 2.56
N HIS A 48 -7.60 -5.66 2.51
CA HIS A 48 -8.76 -6.46 2.84
C HIS A 48 -9.29 -7.18 1.60
N ASP A 49 -10.05 -8.25 1.82
CA ASP A 49 -10.79 -8.92 0.76
C ASP A 49 -11.71 -7.93 0.02
N GLY A 50 -11.84 -8.11 -1.29
CA GLY A 50 -12.59 -7.18 -2.15
C GLY A 50 -11.84 -5.91 -2.55
N GLY A 51 -10.58 -5.76 -2.16
CA GLY A 51 -9.70 -4.67 -2.61
C GLY A 51 -9.76 -3.41 -1.77
N ALA A 52 -10.44 -3.43 -0.62
CA ALA A 52 -10.38 -2.33 0.33
C ALA A 52 -8.99 -2.25 0.96
N VAL A 53 -8.41 -1.07 0.99
CA VAL A 53 -7.03 -0.83 1.40
C VAL A 53 -6.97 0.34 2.35
N GLU A 54 -6.11 0.20 3.36
CA GLU A 54 -5.77 1.26 4.29
C GLU A 54 -4.25 1.43 4.34
N VAL A 55 -3.77 2.65 4.19
CA VAL A 55 -2.35 2.99 4.17
C VAL A 55 -2.06 3.94 5.32
N THR A 56 -1.06 3.61 6.13
CA THR A 56 -0.60 4.46 7.23
C THR A 56 0.68 5.20 6.83
N LEU A 57 0.64 6.52 6.90
CA LEU A 57 1.76 7.43 6.67
C LEU A 57 2.36 7.89 8.01
N PRO A 58 3.64 8.32 8.05
CA PRO A 58 4.28 8.80 9.27
C PRO A 58 3.61 10.06 9.83
N ALA A 59 3.02 10.88 8.95
CA ALA A 59 2.26 12.07 9.28
C ALA A 59 1.36 12.43 8.09
N SER A 60 0.37 13.29 8.31
CA SER A 60 -0.32 13.96 7.20
C SER A 60 0.68 14.81 6.41
N CYS A 61 0.53 14.88 5.09
CA CYS A 61 1.37 15.70 4.24
C CYS A 61 0.55 16.39 3.14
N ASP A 62 1.02 17.56 2.74
CA ASP A 62 0.42 18.34 1.67
C ASP A 62 1.47 18.61 0.59
N PHE A 63 1.07 18.54 -0.68
CA PHE A 63 1.90 18.99 -1.79
C PHE A 63 1.05 19.62 -2.89
N ASN A 64 1.68 20.49 -3.67
CA ASN A 64 1.02 21.14 -4.79
C ASN A 64 1.34 20.39 -6.09
N VAL A 65 0.31 20.17 -6.91
CA VAL A 65 0.43 19.68 -8.27
C VAL A 65 -0.05 20.75 -9.24
N THR A 66 0.64 20.88 -10.36
CA THR A 66 0.20 21.77 -11.44
C THR A 66 -0.58 20.97 -12.46
N VAL A 67 -1.85 21.30 -12.67
CA VAL A 67 -2.73 20.66 -13.65
C VAL A 67 -3.31 21.73 -14.56
N ALA A 68 -3.14 21.59 -15.86
CA ALA A 68 -3.63 22.54 -16.87
C ALA A 68 -3.26 24.02 -16.57
N GLY A 69 -2.10 24.26 -15.97
CA GLY A 69 -1.63 25.60 -15.58
C GLY A 69 -2.17 26.12 -14.25
N GLY A 70 -3.09 25.42 -13.59
CA GLY A 70 -3.54 25.71 -12.24
C GLY A 70 -2.74 24.96 -11.18
N SER A 71 -2.52 25.57 -10.01
CA SER A 71 -1.93 24.91 -8.85
C SER A 71 -3.02 24.33 -7.96
N HIS A 72 -2.95 23.03 -7.69
CA HIS A 72 -3.89 22.29 -6.86
C HIS A 72 -3.15 21.69 -5.67
N LYS A 73 -3.68 21.92 -4.47
CA LYS A 73 -3.13 21.34 -3.25
C LYS A 73 -3.76 19.96 -3.02
N ILE A 74 -2.92 18.93 -2.91
CA ILE A 74 -3.31 17.58 -2.53
C ILE A 74 -2.87 17.36 -1.09
N ARG A 75 -3.77 16.82 -0.27
CA ARG A 75 -3.53 16.46 1.12
C ARG A 75 -3.70 14.96 1.31
N PHE A 76 -2.71 14.32 1.89
CA PHE A 76 -2.81 12.98 2.47
C PHE A 76 -2.91 13.12 3.98
N ASP A 77 -3.93 12.49 4.58
CA ASP A 77 -3.97 12.31 6.03
C ASP A 77 -3.06 11.16 6.45
N SER A 78 -2.73 11.06 7.74
CA SER A 78 -1.87 9.99 8.26
C SER A 78 -2.42 8.58 8.01
N ILE A 79 -3.73 8.46 7.76
CA ILE A 79 -4.37 7.23 7.31
C ILE A 79 -5.22 7.54 6.08
N VAL A 80 -4.94 6.84 4.99
CA VAL A 80 -5.67 6.94 3.72
C VAL A 80 -6.31 5.60 3.40
N SER A 81 -7.59 5.63 3.03
CA SER A 81 -8.36 4.46 2.67
C SER A 81 -8.92 4.57 1.25
N GLY A 82 -9.19 3.43 0.62
CA GLY A 82 -9.86 3.36 -0.67
C GLY A 82 -10.09 1.92 -1.10
N VAL A 83 -10.72 1.72 -2.25
CA VAL A 83 -10.88 0.40 -2.88
C VAL A 83 -10.09 0.38 -4.16
N ILE A 84 -9.11 -0.52 -4.24
CA ILE A 84 -8.23 -0.70 -5.40
C ILE A 84 -8.69 -1.92 -6.19
N GLN A 85 -9.00 -1.68 -7.46
CA GLN A 85 -9.23 -2.70 -8.47
C GLN A 85 -8.29 -2.43 -9.66
N PRO A 86 -8.06 -3.41 -10.56
CA PRO A 86 -7.21 -3.18 -11.73
C PRO A 86 -7.66 -1.95 -12.53
N GLY A 87 -6.83 -0.91 -12.55
CA GLY A 87 -7.11 0.35 -13.26
C GLY A 87 -8.15 1.29 -12.62
N SER A 88 -8.71 0.97 -11.45
CA SER A 88 -9.64 1.88 -10.73
C SER A 88 -9.34 2.00 -9.23
N ILE A 89 -9.41 3.22 -8.71
CA ILE A 89 -9.45 3.50 -7.27
C ILE A 89 -10.74 4.25 -6.97
N THR A 90 -11.55 3.69 -6.07
CA THR A 90 -12.80 4.30 -5.63
C THR A 90 -12.78 4.53 -4.12
N GLN A 91 -13.72 5.35 -3.62
CA GLN A 91 -13.86 5.65 -2.19
C GLN A 91 -12.56 6.16 -1.54
N LEU A 92 -11.72 6.84 -2.32
CA LEU A 92 -10.46 7.39 -1.84
C LEU A 92 -10.74 8.51 -0.84
N GLY A 93 -10.19 8.38 0.36
CA GLY A 93 -10.37 9.37 1.40
C GLY A 93 -9.54 9.09 2.63
N ARG A 94 -9.79 9.90 3.65
CA ARG A 94 -9.35 9.65 5.03
C ARG A 94 -10.19 8.52 5.62
N ARG A 95 -9.59 7.68 6.45
CA ARG A 95 -10.34 6.67 7.21
C ARG A 95 -11.44 7.37 8.02
N GLN A 96 -12.70 7.01 7.78
CA GLN A 96 -13.80 7.34 8.67
C GLN A 96 -13.94 6.18 9.66
N ASP A 97 -13.52 6.40 10.90
CA ASP A 97 -13.95 5.52 11.97
C ASP A 97 -15.47 5.66 12.11
N PRO A 98 -16.23 4.56 12.25
CA PRO A 98 -17.65 4.66 12.54
C PRO A 98 -17.81 5.34 13.91
N VAL A 99 -18.61 6.41 13.94
CA VAL A 99 -19.09 7.06 15.18
C VAL A 99 -20.11 6.16 15.86
#